data_AF-K1PIH4-F1
#
_entry.id   AF-K1PIH4-F1
#
_cell.length_a   1.000
_cell.length_b   1.000
_cell.length_c   1.000
_cell.angle_alpha   90.00
_cell.angle_beta   90.00
_cell.angle_gamma   90.00
#
_symmetry.space_group_name_H-M   'P 1'
#
loop_
_entity.id
_entity.type
_entity.pdbx_description
1 polymer ?
#
loop_
_entity_poly.entity_id
_entity_poly.type
_entity_poly.pdbx_seq_one_letter_code
_entity_poly.pdbx_strand_id
1 'polypeptide(L)'
;MAVMLSANMSSLTSIFNSASTIFTMDLWRRMRPTAREKELLIVGRIFIVALCVVSILWIPLLRSSQGGQLFAYINAVQSYLGTPVGALFLLAITWKRMSEQGAFWGIVIGHMCGVIRLVLDLAYPAPECGHEDTRPSILVNLHYTYFGALMIVITSLAIVIISLLTKPPTEEMVSVCTQSHLC
;
A
#
# COMPACT_ATOMS: atom_id res chain seq x y z
N MET A 1 4.51 -17.39 -26.50
CA MET A 1 4.51 -15.92 -26.36
C MET A 1 3.09 -15.33 -26.34
N ALA A 2 2.18 -15.70 -27.24
CA ALA A 2 0.78 -15.21 -27.24
C ALA A 2 0.05 -15.44 -25.90
N VAL A 3 0.17 -16.64 -25.31
CA VAL A 3 -0.42 -16.97 -23.99
C VAL A 3 0.13 -16.12 -22.85
N MET A 4 1.44 -15.82 -22.86
CA MET A 4 2.06 -14.98 -21.83
C MET A 4 1.61 -13.53 -21.95
N LEU A 5 1.49 -13.02 -23.19
CA LEU A 5 0.96 -11.68 -23.45
C LEU A 5 -0.49 -11.57 -23.02
N SER A 6 -1.34 -12.55 -23.35
CA SER A 6 -2.75 -12.54 -22.93
C SER A 6 -2.90 -12.62 -21.40
N ALA A 7 -2.08 -13.43 -20.73
CA ALA A 7 -2.09 -13.53 -19.27
C ALA A 7 -1.70 -12.21 -18.59
N ASN A 8 -0.69 -11.52 -19.14
CA ASN A 8 -0.28 -10.20 -18.63
C ASN A 8 -1.37 -9.15 -18.87
N MET A 9 -1.95 -9.08 -20.07
CA MET A 9 -3.06 -8.17 -20.38
C MET A 9 -4.28 -8.39 -19.47
N SER A 10 -4.61 -9.66 -19.17
CA SER A 10 -5.69 -10.00 -18.24
C SER A 10 -5.40 -9.48 -16.83
N SER A 11 -4.17 -9.69 -16.33
CA SER A 11 -3.76 -9.22 -15.00
C SER A 11 -3.80 -7.68 -14.90
N LEU A 12 -3.26 -6.97 -15.91
CA LEU A 12 -3.32 -5.52 -15.98
C LEU A 12 -4.77 -5.00 -16.03
N THR A 13 -5.63 -5.64 -16.82
CA THR A 13 -7.04 -5.28 -16.92
C THR A 13 -7.74 -5.41 -15.57
N SER A 14 -7.48 -6.50 -14.84
CA SER A 14 -8.02 -6.73 -13.48
C SER A 14 -7.56 -5.66 -12.48
N ILE A 15 -6.26 -5.32 -12.49
CA ILE A 15 -5.70 -4.29 -11.62
C ILE A 15 -6.32 -2.92 -11.91
N PHE A 16 -6.38 -2.51 -13.18
CA PHE A 16 -6.95 -1.23 -13.57
C PHE A 16 -8.45 -1.13 -13.30
N ASN A 17 -9.20 -2.21 -13.49
CA ASN A 17 -10.62 -2.25 -13.16
C ASN A 17 -10.86 -2.11 -11.64
N SER A 18 -10.06 -2.81 -10.84
CA SER A 18 -10.12 -2.72 -9.38
C SER A 18 -9.78 -1.32 -8.89
N ALA A 19 -8.70 -0.73 -9.39
CA ALA A 19 -8.27 0.63 -9.04
C ALA A 19 -9.30 1.69 -9.46
N SER A 20 -9.91 1.54 -10.65
CA SER A 20 -11.01 2.40 -11.11
C SER A 20 -12.22 2.31 -10.19
N THR A 21 -12.57 1.11 -9.71
CA THR A 21 -13.70 0.92 -8.80
C THR A 21 -13.45 1.59 -7.46
N ILE A 22 -12.26 1.40 -6.87
CA ILE A 22 -11.84 2.07 -5.63
C ILE A 22 -11.90 3.60 -5.82
N PHE A 23 -11.31 4.14 -6.90
CA PHE A 23 -11.34 5.58 -7.14
C PHE A 23 -12.76 6.14 -7.34
N THR A 24 -13.59 5.46 -8.13
CA THR A 24 -14.95 5.94 -8.42
C THR A 24 -15.89 5.80 -7.23
N MET A 25 -15.80 4.71 -6.48
CA MET A 25 -16.70 4.44 -5.36
C MET A 25 -16.23 5.10 -4.06
N ASP A 26 -14.94 5.02 -3.74
CA ASP A 26 -14.43 5.51 -2.45
C ASP A 26 -14.09 7.00 -2.48
N LEU A 27 -13.60 7.54 -3.61
CA LEU A 27 -13.23 8.95 -3.73
C LEU A 27 -14.31 9.77 -4.46
N TRP A 28 -14.66 9.40 -5.70
CA TRP A 28 -15.55 10.23 -6.52
C TRP A 28 -16.96 10.32 -5.93
N ARG A 29 -17.54 9.19 -5.53
CA ARG A 29 -18.88 9.15 -4.92
C ARG A 29 -18.92 9.84 -3.56
N ARG A 30 -17.82 9.85 -2.81
CA ARG A 30 -17.70 10.58 -1.53
C ARG A 30 -17.59 12.09 -1.73
N MET A 31 -16.91 12.56 -2.77
CA MET A 31 -16.85 13.99 -3.12
C MET A 31 -18.15 14.49 -3.79
N ARG A 32 -18.78 13.65 -4.63
CA ARG A 32 -20.05 13.95 -5.32
C ARG A 32 -21.08 12.83 -5.06
N PRO A 33 -21.87 12.93 -3.99
CA PRO A 33 -22.87 11.92 -3.64
C PRO A 33 -23.97 11.76 -4.68
N THR A 34 -24.21 12.80 -5.49
CA THR A 34 -25.24 12.88 -6.54
C THR A 34 -24.72 12.49 -7.93
N ALA A 35 -23.52 11.94 -8.05
CA ALA A 35 -22.97 11.50 -9.33
C ALA A 35 -23.84 10.40 -9.96
N ARG A 36 -24.16 10.56 -11.25
CA ARG A 36 -24.95 9.57 -12.01
C ARG A 36 -24.07 8.39 -12.40
N GLU A 37 -24.63 7.19 -12.54
CA GLU A 37 -23.87 5.99 -12.93
C GLU A 37 -23.05 6.18 -14.22
N LYS A 38 -23.62 6.88 -15.22
CA LYS A 38 -22.92 7.21 -16.46
C LYS A 38 -21.67 8.07 -16.24
N GLU A 39 -21.71 8.97 -15.27
CA GLU A 39 -20.57 9.83 -14.90
C GLU A 39 -19.46 8.99 -14.27
N LEU A 40 -19.79 8.09 -13.34
CA LEU A 40 -18.83 7.16 -12.73
C LEU A 40 -18.10 6.31 -13.78
N LEU A 41 -18.83 5.79 -14.78
CA LEU A 41 -18.22 5.00 -15.86
C LEU A 41 -17.24 5.80 -16.71
N ILE A 42 -17.54 7.09 -16.99
CA ILE A 42 -16.66 7.97 -17.77
C ILE A 42 -15.41 8.31 -16.95
N VAL A 43 -15.59 8.71 -15.69
CA VAL A 43 -14.49 9.04 -14.77
C VAL A 43 -13.57 7.84 -14.58
N GLY A 44 -14.13 6.64 -14.40
CA GLY A 44 -13.35 5.41 -14.30
C GLY A 44 -12.49 5.14 -15.53
N ARG A 45 -13.03 5.30 -16.74
CA ARG A 45 -12.26 5.15 -18.00
C ARG A 45 -11.13 6.17 -18.11
N ILE A 46 -11.39 7.44 -17.78
CA ILE A 46 -10.37 8.50 -17.79
C ILE A 46 -9.26 8.18 -16.79
N PHE A 47 -9.62 7.70 -15.60
CA PHE A 47 -8.67 7.30 -14.56
C PHE A 47 -7.77 6.15 -15.02
N ILE A 48 -8.30 5.14 -15.69
CA ILE A 48 -7.49 4.05 -16.27
C ILE A 48 -6.46 4.60 -17.26
N VAL A 49 -6.86 5.51 -18.15
CA VAL A 49 -5.93 6.14 -19.11
C VAL A 49 -4.84 6.93 -18.38
N ALA A 50 -5.20 7.69 -17.35
CA ALA A 50 -4.23 8.42 -16.52
C ALA A 50 -3.24 7.48 -15.82
N LEU A 51 -3.72 6.38 -15.24
CA LEU A 51 -2.86 5.35 -14.61
C LEU A 51 -1.89 4.73 -15.62
N CYS A 52 -2.32 4.47 -16.85
CA CYS A 52 -1.43 3.97 -17.91
C CYS A 52 -0.30 4.95 -18.20
N VAL A 53 -0.59 6.25 -18.32
CA VAL A 53 0.42 7.29 -18.56
C VAL A 53 1.42 7.36 -17.40
N VAL A 54 0.94 7.39 -16.16
CA VAL A 54 1.80 7.40 -14.96
C VAL A 54 2.69 6.15 -14.89
N SER A 55 2.14 4.98 -15.23
CA SER A 55 2.91 3.72 -15.25
C SER A 55 4.06 3.76 -16.25
N ILE A 56 3.85 4.33 -17.44
CA ILE A 56 4.92 4.50 -18.45
C ILE A 56 5.99 5.47 -17.94
N LEU A 57 5.59 6.57 -17.30
CA LEU A 57 6.51 7.54 -16.71
C LEU A 57 7.33 6.96 -15.54
N TRP A 58 6.87 5.88 -14.91
CA TRP A 58 7.55 5.24 -13.79
C TRP A 58 8.67 4.27 -14.23
N ILE A 59 8.65 3.79 -15.48
CA ILE A 59 9.66 2.87 -16.04
C ILE A 59 11.12 3.38 -15.87
N PRO A 60 11.48 4.64 -16.17
CA PRO A 60 12.85 5.11 -15.97
C PRO A 60 13.33 5.01 -14.52
N LEU A 61 12.46 5.24 -13.53
CA LEU A 61 12.80 5.08 -12.12
C LEU A 61 13.14 3.62 -11.79
N LEU A 62 12.40 2.66 -12.35
CA LEU A 62 12.66 1.24 -12.16
C LEU A 62 14.01 0.82 -12.72
N ARG A 63 14.41 1.39 -13.87
CA ARG A 63 15.71 1.09 -14.50
C ARG A 63 16.89 1.62 -13.69
N SER A 64 16.69 2.70 -12.94
CA SER A 64 17.69 3.30 -12.07
C SER A 64 17.86 2.57 -10.73
N SER A 65 16.97 1.63 -10.37
CA SER A 65 16.94 0.98 -9.07
C SER A 65 17.34 -0.51 -9.16
N GLN A 66 18.12 -0.99 -8.18
CA GLN A 66 18.37 -2.41 -7.89
C GLN A 66 19.07 -3.25 -8.98
N GLY A 67 20.16 -2.76 -9.60
CA GLY A 67 21.12 -3.61 -10.34
C GLY A 67 20.53 -4.55 -11.41
N GLY A 68 19.33 -4.26 -11.92
CA GLY A 68 18.62 -5.09 -12.91
C GLY A 68 17.66 -6.17 -12.35
N GLN A 69 17.51 -6.35 -11.02
CA GLN A 69 16.65 -7.39 -10.45
C GLN A 69 15.23 -6.89 -10.12
N LEU A 70 14.39 -6.78 -11.16
CA LEU A 70 12.99 -6.30 -11.06
C LEU A 70 12.15 -7.03 -10.00
N PHE A 71 12.34 -8.36 -9.85
CA PHE A 71 11.60 -9.15 -8.87
C PHE A 71 11.92 -8.75 -7.42
N ALA A 72 13.18 -8.42 -7.12
CA ALA A 72 13.57 -7.96 -5.78
C ALA A 72 12.95 -6.59 -5.48
N TYR A 73 12.91 -5.69 -6.47
CA TYR A 73 12.25 -4.40 -6.34
C TYR A 73 10.75 -4.54 -6.03
N ILE A 74 10.01 -5.37 -6.80
CA ILE A 74 8.57 -5.56 -6.58
C ILE A 74 8.29 -6.09 -5.18
N ASN A 75 9.08 -7.09 -4.72
CA ASN A 75 8.90 -7.62 -3.37
C ASN A 75 9.28 -6.63 -2.27
N ALA A 76 10.31 -5.81 -2.48
CA ALA A 76 10.69 -4.76 -1.54
C ALA A 76 9.56 -3.71 -1.41
N VAL A 77 9.04 -3.20 -2.53
CA VAL A 77 7.92 -2.23 -2.51
C VAL A 77 6.68 -2.81 -1.84
N GLN A 78 6.31 -4.06 -2.15
CA GLN A 78 5.20 -4.74 -1.49
C GLN A 78 5.46 -4.93 0.02
N SER A 79 6.70 -5.21 0.41
CA SER A 79 7.07 -5.31 1.82
C SER A 79 6.98 -3.96 2.54
N TYR A 80 7.28 -2.85 1.88
CA TYR A 80 7.21 -1.52 2.51
C TYR A 80 5.78 -0.98 2.61
N LEU A 81 4.97 -1.16 1.56
CA LEU A 81 3.62 -0.60 1.49
C LEU A 81 2.53 -1.58 1.94
N GLY A 82 2.68 -2.87 1.64
CA GLY A 82 1.67 -3.89 1.98
C GLY A 82 1.69 -4.30 3.46
N THR A 83 2.87 -4.25 4.09
CA THR A 83 3.04 -4.75 5.46
C THR A 83 2.28 -3.94 6.52
N PRO A 84 2.26 -2.60 6.51
CA PRO A 84 1.43 -1.82 7.44
C PRO A 84 -0.08 -2.14 7.32
N VAL A 85 -0.57 -2.35 6.10
CA VAL A 85 -1.95 -2.74 5.83
C VAL A 85 -2.23 -4.13 6.41
N GLY A 86 -1.32 -5.09 6.19
CA GLY A 86 -1.42 -6.43 6.77
C GLY A 86 -1.45 -6.42 8.30
N ALA A 87 -0.58 -5.61 8.93
CA ALA A 87 -0.55 -5.46 10.39
C ALA A 87 -1.86 -4.89 10.96
N LEU A 88 -2.45 -3.90 10.27
CA LEU A 88 -3.75 -3.36 10.62
C LEU A 88 -4.83 -4.45 10.57
N PHE A 89 -4.94 -5.19 9.46
CA PHE A 89 -5.97 -6.22 9.31
C PHE A 89 -5.83 -7.34 10.34
N LEU A 90 -4.59 -7.79 10.61
CA LEU A 90 -4.32 -8.77 11.65
C LEU A 90 -4.76 -8.28 13.03
N LEU A 91 -4.48 -7.03 13.38
CA LEU A 91 -4.94 -6.43 14.64
C LEU A 91 -6.45 -6.22 14.68
N ALA A 92 -7.07 -5.82 13.57
CA ALA A 92 -8.51 -5.60 13.49
C ALA A 92 -9.31 -6.87 13.78
N ILE A 93 -8.80 -8.03 13.33
CA ILE A 93 -9.44 -9.33 13.56
C ILE A 93 -9.15 -9.86 14.97
N THR A 94 -7.92 -9.69 15.47
CA THR A 94 -7.50 -10.27 16.75
C THR A 94 -7.88 -9.41 17.97
N TRP A 95 -8.07 -8.10 17.80
CA TRP A 95 -8.25 -7.16 18.90
C TRP A 95 -9.51 -6.31 18.77
N LYS A 96 -10.54 -6.69 19.53
CA LYS A 96 -11.87 -6.04 19.53
C LYS A 96 -11.90 -4.58 20.01
N ARG A 97 -10.84 -4.11 20.69
CA ARG A 97 -10.77 -2.75 21.27
C ARG A 97 -10.09 -1.74 20.34
N MET A 98 -9.89 -2.11 19.08
CA MET A 98 -9.24 -1.25 18.10
C MET A 98 -10.08 0.01 17.83
N SER A 99 -9.49 1.18 18.08
CA SER A 99 -10.10 2.49 17.84
C SER A 99 -9.85 2.95 16.40
N GLU A 100 -10.81 3.67 15.82
CA GLU A 100 -10.69 4.24 14.47
C GLU A 100 -9.48 5.17 14.34
N GLN A 101 -9.22 6.00 15.36
CA GLN A 101 -8.06 6.89 15.37
C GLN A 101 -6.74 6.10 15.46
N GLY A 102 -6.71 5.02 16.24
CA GLY A 102 -5.54 4.14 16.33
C GLY A 102 -5.25 3.44 15.01
N ALA A 103 -6.29 2.97 14.33
CA ALA A 103 -6.21 2.40 12.98
C ALA A 103 -5.66 3.42 11.98
N PHE A 104 -6.26 4.61 11.90
CA PHE A 104 -5.88 5.64 10.95
C PHE A 104 -4.43 6.12 11.15
N TRP A 105 -4.10 6.59 12.36
CA TRP A 105 -2.76 7.11 12.65
C TRP A 105 -1.69 6.02 12.62
N GLY A 106 -2.01 4.81 13.03
CA GLY A 106 -1.11 3.66 12.93
C GLY A 106 -0.72 3.34 11.49
N ILE A 107 -1.70 3.28 10.57
CA ILE A 107 -1.42 3.09 9.13
C ILE A 107 -0.60 4.24 8.58
N VAL A 108 -0.93 5.49 8.93
CA VAL A 108 -0.23 6.68 8.45
C VAL A 108 1.25 6.61 8.86
N ILE A 109 1.54 6.30 10.14
CA ILE A 109 2.92 6.15 10.62
C ILE A 109 3.65 5.02 9.87
N GLY A 110 3.01 3.84 9.74
CA GLY A 110 3.60 2.71 9.03
C GLY A 110 3.90 3.00 7.55
N HIS A 111 2.96 3.64 6.85
CA HIS A 111 3.15 4.04 5.45
C HIS A 111 4.20 5.13 5.30
N MET A 112 4.22 6.13 6.19
CA MET A 112 5.23 7.19 6.14
C MET A 112 6.64 6.60 6.28
N CYS A 113 6.85 5.70 7.23
CA CYS A 113 8.13 5.03 7.38
C CYS A 113 8.47 4.13 6.17
N GLY A 114 7.47 3.43 5.58
CA GLY A 114 7.64 2.65 4.35
C GLY A 114 8.03 3.51 3.15
N VAL A 115 7.38 4.66 2.96
CA VAL A 115 7.69 5.62 1.88
C VAL A 115 9.07 6.24 2.08
N ILE A 116 9.46 6.59 3.31
CA ILE A 116 10.82 7.07 3.59
C ILE A 116 11.86 6.02 3.16
N ARG A 117 11.64 4.74 3.50
CA ARG A 117 12.54 3.65 3.09
C ARG A 117 12.58 3.48 1.57
N LEU A 118 11.44 3.59 0.90
CA LEU A 118 11.33 3.53 -0.56
C LEU A 118 12.12 4.68 -1.22
N VAL A 119 11.96 5.90 -0.71
CA VAL A 119 12.70 7.08 -1.22
C VAL A 119 14.20 6.93 -1.00
N LEU A 120 14.62 6.40 0.16
CA LEU A 120 16.03 6.12 0.43
C LEU A 120 16.61 5.05 -0.52
N ASP A 121 15.85 3.99 -0.84
CA ASP A 121 16.27 2.98 -1.83
C ASP A 121 16.35 3.54 -3.26
N LEU A 122 15.51 4.52 -3.58
CA LEU A 122 15.56 5.21 -4.87
C LEU A 122 16.71 6.23 -4.93
N ALA A 123 17.00 6.93 -3.84
CA ALA A 123 18.05 7.93 -3.75
C ALA A 123 19.46 7.31 -3.67
N TYR A 124 19.58 6.14 -3.05
CA TYR A 124 20.83 5.40 -2.88
C TYR A 124 20.76 4.03 -3.57
N PRO A 125 20.79 3.98 -4.91
CA PRO A 125 20.75 2.73 -5.64
C PRO A 125 21.95 1.86 -5.28
N ALA A 126 21.77 0.54 -5.33
CA ALA A 126 22.87 -0.40 -5.13
C ALA A 126 23.96 -0.15 -6.20
N PRO A 127 25.24 0.00 -5.81
CA PRO A 127 26.32 0.20 -6.75
C PRO A 127 26.48 -1.03 -7.66
N GLU A 128 26.96 -0.79 -8.88
CA GLU A 128 27.36 -1.86 -9.79
C GLU A 128 28.53 -2.67 -9.19
N CYS A 129 28.62 -3.96 -9.55
CA CYS A 129 29.67 -4.85 -9.08
C CYS A 129 31.07 -4.24 -9.31
N GLY A 130 31.80 -3.92 -8.24
CA GLY A 130 33.17 -3.41 -8.30
C GLY A 130 33.36 -1.93 -7.91
N HIS A 131 32.28 -1.20 -7.56
CA HIS A 131 32.36 0.17 -7.05
C HIS A 131 32.18 0.24 -5.52
N GLU A 132 32.80 1.24 -4.88
CA GLU A 132 32.66 1.48 -3.44
C GLU A 132 31.20 1.79 -3.06
N ASP A 133 30.73 1.15 -1.98
CA ASP A 133 29.35 1.28 -1.51
C ASP A 133 29.20 2.55 -0.65
N THR A 134 28.60 3.59 -1.21
CA THR A 134 28.33 4.86 -0.51
C THR A 134 27.02 4.84 0.28
N ARG A 135 26.33 3.69 0.39
CA ARG A 135 25.05 3.60 1.11
C ARG A 135 25.27 3.68 2.62
N PRO A 136 24.38 4.38 3.36
CA PRO A 136 24.45 4.40 4.81
C PRO A 136 24.32 2.96 5.36
N SER A 137 25.10 2.62 6.38
CA SER A 137 25.21 1.27 6.95
C SER A 137 23.88 0.68 7.45
N ILE A 138 22.89 1.51 7.77
CA ILE A 138 21.52 1.09 8.11
C ILE A 138 20.79 0.50 6.89
N LEU A 139 21.07 1.00 5.68
CA LEU A 139 20.47 0.54 4.43
C LEU A 139 21.08 -0.76 3.93
N VAL A 140 22.38 -0.96 4.17
CA VAL A 140 23.14 -2.14 3.76
C VAL A 140 22.84 -3.34 4.67
N ASN A 141 22.71 -3.12 5.97
CA ASN A 141 22.52 -4.21 6.95
C ASN A 141 21.05 -4.65 7.12
N LEU A 142 20.06 -3.78 6.83
CA LEU A 142 18.65 -4.13 6.88
C LEU A 142 18.10 -4.48 5.50
N HIS A 143 18.11 -5.78 5.21
CA HIS A 143 17.40 -6.35 4.06
C HIS A 143 15.89 -6.05 4.15
N TYR A 144 15.22 -5.91 3.00
CA TYR A 144 13.81 -5.52 2.95
C TYR A 144 12.90 -6.44 3.76
N THR A 145 13.20 -7.74 3.84
CA THR A 145 12.43 -8.72 4.63
C THR A 145 12.48 -8.44 6.13
N TYR A 146 13.66 -8.13 6.69
CA TYR A 146 13.81 -7.78 8.10
C TYR A 146 13.15 -6.43 8.40
N PHE A 147 13.26 -5.49 7.47
CA PHE A 147 12.57 -4.20 7.58
C PHE A 147 11.05 -4.36 7.55
N GLY A 148 10.52 -5.27 6.73
CA GLY A 148 9.11 -5.64 6.73
C GLY A 148 8.65 -6.16 8.10
N ALA A 149 9.39 -7.11 8.69
CA ALA A 149 9.08 -7.60 10.04
C ALA A 149 9.08 -6.48 11.09
N LEU A 150 10.09 -5.59 11.05
CA LEU A 150 10.15 -4.41 11.90
C LEU A 150 8.95 -3.49 11.69
N MET A 151 8.49 -3.30 10.44
CA MET A 151 7.32 -2.48 10.11
C MET A 151 6.03 -3.04 10.70
N ILE A 152 5.85 -4.37 10.75
CA ILE A 152 4.70 -4.98 11.44
C ILE A 152 4.72 -4.58 12.91
N VAL A 153 5.89 -4.72 13.56
CA VAL A 153 6.03 -4.40 14.99
C VAL A 153 5.79 -2.92 15.26
N ILE A 154 6.39 -2.03 14.47
CA ILE A 154 6.22 -0.57 14.62
C ILE A 154 4.76 -0.17 14.39
N THR A 155 4.15 -0.64 13.31
CA THR A 155 2.75 -0.30 12.96
C THR A 155 1.79 -0.84 14.02
N SER A 156 1.98 -2.09 14.47
CA SER A 156 1.13 -2.69 15.50
C SER A 156 1.27 -1.98 16.85
N LEU A 157 2.50 -1.65 17.28
CA LEU A 157 2.72 -0.86 18.49
C LEU A 157 2.09 0.53 18.38
N ALA A 158 2.23 1.20 17.24
CA ALA A 158 1.61 2.51 17.01
C ALA A 158 0.07 2.42 17.11
N ILE A 159 -0.54 1.43 16.46
CA ILE A 159 -1.99 1.18 16.57
C ILE A 159 -2.38 0.93 18.04
N VAL A 160 -1.65 0.06 18.74
CA VAL A 160 -1.94 -0.30 20.13
C VAL A 160 -1.84 0.90 21.06
N ILE A 161 -0.74 1.63 21.00
CA ILE A 161 -0.50 2.80 21.85
C ILE A 161 -1.57 3.86 21.61
N ILE A 162 -1.83 4.22 20.35
CA ILE A 162 -2.81 5.26 20.02
C ILE A 162 -4.23 4.80 20.36
N SER A 163 -4.55 3.52 20.14
CA SER A 163 -5.85 2.96 20.49
C SER A 163 -6.08 2.88 22.00
N LEU A 164 -5.03 2.71 22.82
CA LEU A 164 -5.12 2.76 24.28
C LEU A 164 -5.24 4.18 24.82
N LEU A 165 -4.60 5.15 24.15
CA LEU A 165 -4.66 6.58 24.51
C LEU A 165 -5.95 7.25 24.03
N THR A 166 -6.65 6.67 23.05
CA THR A 166 -7.93 7.19 22.53
C THR A 166 -9.11 6.58 23.28
N LYS A 167 -10.26 7.28 23.26
CA LYS A 167 -11.52 6.78 23.81
C LYS A 167 -11.85 5.40 23.19
N PRO A 168 -12.36 4.45 24.00
CA PRO A 168 -12.75 3.14 23.50
C PRO A 168 -13.87 3.30 22.45
N PRO A 169 -13.92 2.42 21.44
CA PRO A 169 -15.00 2.44 20.45
C PRO A 169 -16.36 2.26 21.14
N THR A 170 -17.34 3.09 20.77
CA THR A 170 -18.71 3.02 21.30
C THR A 170 -19.35 1.68 20.92
N GLU A 171 -20.17 1.10 21.81
CA GLU A 171 -20.79 -0.23 21.61
C GLU A 171 -21.57 -0.38 20.29
N GLU A 172 -22.13 0.72 19.75
CA GLU A 172 -22.76 0.78 18.42
C GLU A 172 -21.80 0.44 17.27
N MET A 173 -20.53 0.85 17.33
CA MET A 173 -19.55 0.55 16.27
C MET A 173 -19.15 -0.93 16.30
N VAL A 174 -19.11 -1.54 17.49
CA VAL A 174 -18.79 -2.95 17.66
C VAL A 174 -19.98 -3.83 17.26
N SER A 175 -21.22 -3.41 17.55
CA SER A 175 -22.43 -4.16 17.20
C SER A 175 -22.70 -4.20 15.69
N VAL A 176 -22.47 -3.10 14.96
CA VAL A 176 -22.58 -3.07 13.48
C VAL A 176 -21.58 -4.05 12.84
N CYS A 177 -20.34 -4.10 13.34
CA CYS A 177 -19.32 -5.01 12.83
C CYS A 177 -19.62 -6.49 13.20
N THR A 178 -20.37 -6.74 14.27
CA THR A 178 -20.79 -8.09 14.68
C THR A 178 -22.06 -8.54 13.94
N GLN A 179 -22.99 -7.63 13.65
CA GLN A 179 -24.22 -7.90 12.90
C GLN A 179 -23.95 -8.18 11.42
N SER A 180 -22.93 -7.57 10.80
CA SER A 180 -22.53 -7.87 9.41
C SER A 180 -21.98 -9.29 9.21
N HIS A 181 -21.67 -10.02 10.28
CA HIS A 181 -21.27 -11.43 10.24
C HIS A 181 -22.45 -12.41 10.47
N LEU A 182 -23.66 -11.91 10.73
CA LEU A 182 -24.87 -12.71 11.03
C LEU A 182 -26.00 -12.54 10.00
N CYS A 183 -25.79 -11.78 8.93
CA CYS A 183 -26.69 -11.71 7.77
C CYS A 183 -26.07 -12.38 6.54
#